data_AF-A0A7Y3TRP2-F1
#
_entry.id   AF-A0A7Y3TRP2-F1
#
_cell.length_a   1.000
_cell.length_b   1.000
_cell.length_c   1.000
_cell.angle_alpha   90.00
_cell.angle_beta   90.00
_cell.angle_gamma   90.00
#
_symmetry.space_group_name_H-M   'P 1'
#
loop_
_entity.id
_entity.type
_entity.pdbx_description
1 polymer ?
#
loop_
_entity_poly.entity_id
_entity_poly.type
_entity_poly.pdbx_seq_one_letter_code
_entity_poly.pdbx_strand_id
1 'polypeptide(L)' 'MELENKLKEVNTKALEQAIAKVITDATGWDYACTFKVIEYVNTGTAEVKLVLETTDWLMPKQD' A
#
# COMPACT_ATOMS: atom_id res chain seq x y z
N MET A 1 -5.15 -20.79 7.88
CA MET A 1 -5.69 -20.71 6.51
C MET A 1 -6.90 -19.77 6.41
N GLU A 2 -7.91 -19.86 7.29
CA GLU A 2 -9.09 -18.98 7.18
C GLU A 2 -8.79 -17.49 7.39
N LEU A 3 -7.96 -17.13 8.37
CA LEU A 3 -7.59 -15.74 8.67
C LEU A 3 -6.77 -15.08 7.54
N GLU A 4 -5.79 -15.81 7.00
CA GLU A 4 -4.96 -15.32 5.90
C GLU A 4 -5.79 -15.03 4.64
N ASN A 5 -6.75 -15.90 4.32
CA ASN A 5 -7.65 -15.68 3.18
C ASN A 5 -8.60 -14.49 3.42
N LYS A 6 -9.15 -14.35 4.63
CA LYS A 6 -9.98 -13.19 5.00
C LYS A 6 -9.20 -11.87 4.94
N LEU A 7 -7.91 -11.88 5.29
CA LEU A 7 -7.06 -10.70 5.21
C LEU A 7 -6.77 -10.30 3.75
N LYS A 8 -6.69 -11.26 2.82
CA LYS A 8 -6.56 -11.00 1.37
C LYS A 8 -7.82 -10.36 0.77
N GLU A 9 -8.98 -10.52 1.40
CA GLU A 9 -10.24 -9.89 0.97
C GLU A 9 -10.40 -8.44 1.47
N VAL A 10 -9.50 -7.97 2.34
CA VAL A 10 -9.55 -6.60 2.85
C VAL A 10 -9.23 -5.62 1.72
N ASN A 11 -10.15 -4.71 1.44
CA ASN A 11 -9.96 -3.66 0.46
C ASN A 11 -8.98 -2.60 1.00
N THR A 12 -7.80 -2.51 0.39
CA THR A 12 -6.74 -1.58 0.77
C THR A 12 -6.66 -0.30 -0.09
N LYS A 13 -7.53 -0.15 -1.10
CA LYS A 13 -7.44 0.93 -2.10
C LYS A 13 -7.42 2.33 -1.50
N ALA A 14 -8.25 2.57 -0.48
CA ALA A 14 -8.32 3.89 0.16
C ALA A 14 -6.99 4.24 0.87
N LEU A 15 -6.35 3.24 1.48
CA LEU A 15 -5.06 3.42 2.14
C LEU A 15 -3.93 3.60 1.11
N GLU A 16 -3.96 2.83 0.02
CA GLU A 16 -3.03 2.97 -1.11
C GLU A 16 -3.06 4.38 -1.71
N GLN A 17 -4.26 4.91 -1.96
CA GLN A 17 -4.45 6.27 -2.48
C GLN A 17 -4.00 7.35 -1.49
N ALA A 18 -4.27 7.17 -0.20
CA ALA A 18 -3.83 8.10 0.83
C ALA A 18 -2.30 8.16 0.93
N ILE A 19 -1.62 7.00 0.90
CA ILE A 19 -0.16 6.94 0.93
C ILE A 19 0.43 7.53 -0.35
N ALA A 20 -0.10 7.15 -1.52
CA ALA A 20 0.29 7.73 -2.81
C ALA A 20 0.25 9.26 -2.77
N LYS A 21 -0.87 9.83 -2.27
CA LYS A 21 -1.00 11.28 -2.14
C LYS A 21 0.07 11.90 -1.23
N VAL A 22 0.35 11.30 -0.08
CA VAL A 22 1.38 11.80 0.85
C VAL A 22 2.77 11.80 0.19
N ILE A 23 3.10 10.73 -0.55
CA ILE A 23 4.37 10.64 -1.27
C ILE A 23 4.40 11.68 -2.41
N THR A 24 3.33 11.83 -3.18
CA THR A 24 3.22 12.83 -4.23
C THR A 24 3.35 14.25 -3.69
N ASP A 25 2.69 14.57 -2.58
CA ASP A 25 2.76 15.88 -1.94
C ASP A 25 4.18 16.18 -1.40
N ALA A 26 4.90 15.15 -0.92
CA ALA A 26 6.26 15.30 -0.38
C ALA A 26 7.36 15.36 -1.45
N THR A 27 7.20 14.65 -2.56
CA THR A 27 8.23 14.48 -3.60
C THR A 27 7.96 15.33 -4.85
N GLY A 28 6.70 15.73 -5.08
CA GLY A 28 6.23 16.40 -6.29
C GLY A 28 5.91 15.47 -7.47
N TRP A 29 6.24 14.17 -7.36
CA TRP A 29 6.08 13.16 -8.41
C TRP A 29 4.83 12.32 -8.19
N ASP A 30 4.13 11.95 -9.27
CA ASP A 30 2.92 11.15 -9.13
C ASP A 30 3.27 9.66 -8.95
N TYR A 31 2.92 9.12 -7.78
CA TYR A 31 3.18 7.72 -7.45
C TYR A 31 1.89 6.90 -7.42
N ALA A 32 1.94 5.72 -8.02
CA ALA A 32 0.96 4.68 -7.77
C ALA A 32 1.48 3.76 -6.65
N CYS A 33 0.63 3.43 -5.68
CA CYS A 33 0.97 2.55 -4.57
C CYS A 33 0.08 1.32 -4.58
N THR A 34 0.65 0.12 -4.40
CA THR A 34 -0.10 -1.13 -4.27
C THR A 34 0.45 -1.96 -3.12
N PHE A 35 -0.42 -2.48 -2.24
CA PHE A 35 0.02 -3.44 -1.24
C PHE A 35 0.18 -4.82 -1.88
N LYS A 36 1.39 -5.38 -1.79
CA LYS A 36 1.69 -6.72 -2.33
C LYS A 36 1.39 -7.85 -1.36
N VAL A 37 1.57 -7.60 -0.07
CA VAL A 37 1.45 -8.63 0.95
C VAL A 37 0.82 -8.05 2.21
N ILE A 38 -0.21 -8.73 2.70
CA ILE A 38 -0.79 -8.54 4.02
C ILE A 38 -0.45 -9.80 4.82
N GLU A 39 0.62 -9.76 5.62
CA GLU A 39 1.04 -10.90 6.45
C GLU A 39 0.48 -10.75 7.87
N TYR A 40 -0.16 -11.81 8.36
CA TYR A 40 -0.50 -11.94 9.77
C TYR A 40 0.71 -12.49 10.52
N VAL A 41 1.22 -11.72 11.47
CA VAL A 41 2.32 -12.16 12.34
C VAL A 41 1.74 -12.47 13.72
N ASN A 42 1.84 -13.74 14.13
CA ASN A 42 1.36 -14.19 15.43
C ASN A 42 2.50 -14.22 16.46
N THR A 43 2.80 -13.06 17.04
CA THR A 43 3.88 -12.85 18.03
C THR A 43 3.36 -12.80 19.47
N GLY A 44 2.07 -13.08 19.70
CA GLY A 44 1.37 -12.84 20.97
C GLY A 44 0.49 -11.59 20.97
N THR A 45 0.65 -10.75 19.94
CA THR A 45 -0.27 -9.67 19.53
C THR A 45 -0.64 -9.84 18.07
N ALA A 46 -1.84 -9.42 17.67
CA ALA A 46 -2.25 -9.45 16.27
C ALA A 46 -1.54 -8.31 15.52
N GLU A 47 -0.46 -8.62 14.82
CA GLU A 47 0.30 -7.66 14.00
C GLU A 47 0.03 -7.92 12.51
N VAL A 48 -0.12 -6.83 11.74
CA VAL A 48 -0.27 -6.89 10.29
C VAL A 48 0.91 -6.19 9.65
N LYS A 49 1.68 -6.92 8.85
CA LYS A 49 2.76 -6.34 8.06
C LYS A 49 2.25 -6.05 6.65
N LEU A 50 2.44 -4.82 6.22
CA LEU A 50 2.06 -4.33 4.90
C LEU A 50 3.32 -3.99 4.10
N VAL A 51 3.49 -4.63 2.95
CA VAL A 51 4.55 -4.27 1.99
C VAL A 51 3.94 -3.45 0.87
N LEU A 52 4.31 -2.17 0.82
CA LEU A 52 3.90 -1.24 -0.22
C LEU A 52 4.93 -1.24 -1.36
N GLU A 53 4.47 -1.44 -2.58
CA GLU A 53 5.27 -1.16 -3.77
C GLU A 53 4.80 0.16 -4.38
N THR A 54 5.76 1.05 -4.64
CA THR A 54 5.54 2.31 -5.35
C THR A 54 6.03 2.14 -6.78
N THR A 55 5.17 2.37 -7.75
CA THR A 55 5.58 2.48 -9.16
C THR A 55 5.64 3.95 -9.50
N ASP A 56 6.85 4.43 -9.81
CA ASP A 56 7.08 5.77 -10.33
C ASP A 56 6.46 5.83 -11.73
N TRP A 57 5.37 6.57 -11.89
CA TRP A 57 4.95 6.95 -13.23
C TRP A 57 5.89 8.07 -13.64
N LEU A 58 6.98 7.71 -14.32
CA LEU A 58 7.84 8.62 -15.07
C LEU A 58 7.05 9.28 -16.21
N MET A 59 6.03 10.06 -15.87
CA MET A 59 5.44 11.04 -16.75
C MET A 59 5.68 12.38 -16.08
N PRO A 60 6.64 13.19 -16.57
CA PRO A 60 6.73 14.57 -16.13
C PRO A 60 5.34 15.20 -16.34
N LYS A 61 4.82 15.87 -15.31
CA LYS A 61 3.69 16.78 -15.49
C LYS A 61 4.07 17.70 -16.64
N GLN A 62 3.45 17.51 -17.80
CA GLN A 62 3.56 18.49 -18.87
C GLN A 62 2.92 19.77 -18.33
N ASP A 63 3.72 20.84 -18.32
CA ASP A 63 3.29 22.23 -18.08
C ASP A 63 2.00 22.58 -18.86
#